data_AF-A0A7V9ZJF6-F1
#
_entry.id   AF-A0A7V9ZJF6-F1
#
_cell.length_a   1.000
_cell.length_b   1.000
_cell.length_c   1.000
_cell.angle_alpha   90.00
_cell.angle_beta   90.00
_cell.angle_gamma   90.00
#
_symmetry.space_group_name_H-M   'P 1'
#
loop_
_entity.id
_entity.type
_entity.pdbx_description
1 polymer ?
#
loop_
_entity_poly.entity_id
_entity_poly.type
_entity_poly.pdbx_seq_one_letter_code
_entity_poly.pdbx_strand_id
1 'polypeptide(L)'
;MTDIEIESEQSNAYTQAYPPEAIPALAALLDALRERGVRYCLWKSNLRLAHALTGQTDLDLLIDRRDSGAFREVLVHHPVKPMVPSPHATYPGMHHLLGFDSATGQLFHLHVHYQMVLGEQYVKNHRFPMEQDFLGSIRVLDGVPVPSAALELAILAVRALLKYRARDVVKDVLNIRTPGLAADIRNEIGWLLQQTSVEEVRAELNAAEAPLPVESICDFLEIAQGAPRSGYKLLRLRGRLRRTVEGMQRGGRLPARATYLRAAWRNRRRFRRGRSDYYAMSPVGGGFGVALIG
;
A
#
# COMPACT_ATOMS: atom_id res chain seq x y z
N MET A 1 -12.02 11.96 52.21
CA MET A 1 -12.76 12.97 51.43
C MET A 1 -11.70 13.76 50.69
N THR A 2 -11.40 13.52 49.43
CA THR A 2 -12.18 12.81 48.39
C THR A 2 -11.17 12.44 47.30
N ASP A 3 -10.98 11.14 47.08
CA ASP A 3 -10.68 10.61 45.75
C ASP A 3 -11.84 11.01 44.83
N ILE A 4 -11.58 11.28 43.55
CA ILE A 4 -12.49 11.66 42.43
C ILE A 4 -12.08 13.01 41.80
N GLU A 5 -10.95 13.00 41.11
CA GLU A 5 -10.70 13.77 39.87
C GLU A 5 -9.87 12.85 38.95
N ILE A 6 -10.39 11.66 38.61
CA ILE A 6 -10.89 11.34 37.26
C ILE A 6 -10.06 12.01 36.15
N GLU A 7 -8.95 11.34 35.79
CA GLU A 7 -8.71 10.76 34.45
C GLU A 7 -9.48 11.40 33.28
N SER A 8 -9.24 12.68 32.99
CA SER A 8 -9.82 13.35 31.83
C SER A 8 -8.86 14.27 31.07
N GLU A 9 -7.55 14.05 31.21
CA GLU A 9 -6.51 14.75 30.43
C GLU A 9 -5.69 13.83 29.51
N GLN A 10 -6.30 12.75 29.01
CA GLN A 10 -5.81 12.07 27.80
C GLN A 10 -6.55 12.58 26.55
N SER A 11 -6.46 13.88 26.29
CA SER A 11 -6.63 14.43 24.95
C SER A 11 -5.31 15.06 24.56
N ASN A 12 -4.36 14.20 24.19
CA ASN A 12 -3.13 14.64 23.54
C ASN A 12 -3.52 15.13 22.14
N ALA A 13 -3.91 16.40 22.07
CA ALA A 13 -4.13 17.14 20.85
C ALA A 13 -2.79 17.33 20.14
N TYR A 14 -2.27 16.23 19.57
CA TYR A 14 -1.29 16.32 18.50
C TYR A 14 -1.90 17.24 17.43
N THR A 15 -1.22 18.34 17.13
CA THR A 15 -1.65 19.28 16.09
C THR A 15 -1.71 18.52 14.76
N GLN A 16 -2.89 18.00 14.43
CA GLN A 16 -3.22 17.27 13.21
C GLN A 16 -3.44 18.26 12.08
N ALA A 17 -2.37 18.97 11.73
CA ALA A 17 -2.37 19.83 10.56
C ALA A 17 -1.81 19.04 9.38
N TYR A 18 -2.56 19.01 8.29
CA TYR A 18 -2.01 18.63 7.00
C TYR A 18 -0.96 19.67 6.57
N PRO A 19 0.03 19.30 5.73
CA PRO A 19 0.91 20.27 5.09
C PRO A 19 0.07 21.34 4.36
N PRO A 20 0.50 22.62 4.35
CA PRO A 20 -0.28 23.70 3.74
C PRO A 20 -0.51 23.51 2.24
N GLU A 21 0.31 22.71 1.57
CA GLU A 21 0.18 22.36 0.16
C GLU A 21 -0.83 21.23 -0.11
N ALA A 22 -1.38 20.59 0.94
CA ALA A 22 -2.35 19.52 0.78
C ALA A 22 -3.60 20.00 0.04
N ILE A 23 -4.12 19.16 -0.86
CA ILE A 23 -5.32 19.48 -1.65
C ILE A 23 -6.51 19.71 -0.70
N PRO A 24 -7.18 20.88 -0.72
CA PRO A 24 -8.22 21.20 0.26
C PRO A 24 -9.38 20.19 0.28
N ALA A 25 -9.90 19.77 -0.88
CA ALA A 25 -10.95 18.75 -0.95
C ALA A 25 -10.50 17.37 -0.40
N LEU A 26 -9.22 17.03 -0.47
CA LEU A 26 -8.67 15.82 0.12
C LEU A 26 -8.57 15.96 1.65
N ALA A 27 -8.05 17.08 2.14
CA ALA A 27 -8.01 17.38 3.58
C ALA A 27 -9.41 17.32 4.20
N ALA A 28 -10.39 18.00 3.59
CA ALA A 28 -11.78 17.98 4.03
C ALA A 28 -12.38 16.56 4.05
N LEU A 29 -12.04 15.71 3.07
CA LEU A 29 -12.47 14.32 3.05
C LEU A 29 -11.87 13.53 4.23
N LEU A 30 -10.57 13.68 4.48
CA LEU A 30 -9.89 13.00 5.60
C LEU A 30 -10.43 13.48 6.96
N ASP A 31 -10.72 14.78 7.09
CA ASP A 31 -11.36 15.35 8.27
C ASP A 31 -12.76 14.75 8.49
N ALA A 32 -13.59 14.66 7.44
CA ALA A 32 -14.92 14.08 7.52
C ALA A 32 -14.90 12.58 7.89
N LEU A 33 -13.91 11.83 7.40
CA LEU A 33 -13.71 10.44 7.82
C LEU A 33 -13.41 10.32 9.31
N ARG A 34 -12.54 11.20 9.82
CA ARG A 34 -12.18 11.27 11.23
C ARG A 34 -13.37 11.67 12.10
N GLU A 35 -14.10 12.71 11.72
CA GLU A 35 -15.29 13.20 12.42
C GLU A 35 -16.41 12.15 12.46
N ARG A 36 -16.59 11.39 11.38
CA ARG A 36 -17.56 10.29 11.31
C ARG A 36 -17.12 9.06 12.11
N GLY A 37 -15.87 9.02 12.59
CA GLY A 37 -15.30 7.90 13.34
C GLY A 37 -14.97 6.68 12.48
N VAL A 38 -14.71 6.88 11.18
CA VAL A 38 -14.29 5.80 10.27
C VAL A 38 -12.90 5.34 10.66
N ARG A 39 -12.71 4.04 10.94
CA ARG A 39 -11.38 3.48 11.21
C ARG A 39 -10.65 3.23 9.89
N TYR A 40 -9.58 3.99 9.67
CA TYR A 40 -8.74 3.85 8.49
C TYR A 40 -7.25 4.17 8.76
N CYS A 41 -6.39 3.77 7.85
CA CYS A 41 -5.01 4.25 7.76
C CYS A 41 -4.48 4.22 6.33
N LEU A 42 -3.43 5.00 6.04
CA LEU A 42 -2.63 4.80 4.83
C LEU A 42 -1.61 3.71 5.10
N TRP A 43 -1.86 2.53 4.51
CA TRP A 43 -1.23 1.29 4.97
C TRP A 43 0.11 0.98 4.30
N LYS A 44 0.56 1.76 3.32
CA LYS A 44 1.84 1.51 2.62
C LYS A 44 2.38 2.75 1.92
N SER A 45 3.69 2.78 1.77
CA SER A 45 4.43 3.77 1.00
C SER A 45 4.35 5.19 1.57
N ASN A 46 4.30 5.31 2.88
CA ASN A 46 4.10 6.55 3.61
C ASN A 46 5.29 7.51 3.52
N LEU A 47 6.48 7.05 3.10
CA LEU A 47 7.58 7.93 2.67
C LEU A 47 7.12 8.96 1.62
N ARG A 48 6.11 8.64 0.81
CA ARG A 48 5.58 9.52 -0.24
C ARG A 48 4.29 10.25 0.17
N LEU A 49 3.95 10.29 1.47
CA LEU A 49 2.70 10.86 1.94
C LEU A 49 2.50 12.32 1.53
N ALA A 50 3.51 13.18 1.74
CA ALA A 50 3.46 14.58 1.31
C ALA A 50 3.20 14.73 -0.21
N HIS A 51 3.79 13.86 -1.04
CA HIS A 51 3.53 13.83 -2.48
C HIS A 51 2.10 13.36 -2.81
N ALA A 52 1.55 12.42 -2.04
CA ALA A 52 0.18 11.96 -2.21
C ALA A 52 -0.83 13.04 -1.81
N LEU A 53 -0.58 13.77 -0.72
CA LEU A 53 -1.42 14.88 -0.25
C LEU A 53 -1.48 16.05 -1.26
N THR A 54 -0.45 16.20 -2.10
CA THR A 54 -0.39 17.20 -3.19
C THR A 54 -0.84 16.64 -4.55
N GLY A 55 -1.39 15.42 -4.60
CA GLY A 55 -1.95 14.80 -5.82
C GLY A 55 -0.91 14.24 -6.79
N GLN A 56 0.37 14.17 -6.42
CA GLN A 56 1.43 13.66 -7.29
C GLN A 56 1.48 12.13 -7.34
N THR A 57 0.92 11.46 -6.33
CA THR A 57 0.79 9.99 -6.27
C THR A 57 -0.53 9.57 -5.64
N ASP A 58 -0.91 8.30 -5.81
CA ASP A 58 -2.13 7.74 -5.22
C ASP A 58 -2.01 7.59 -3.69
N LEU A 59 -3.15 7.67 -2.99
CA LEU A 59 -3.28 7.32 -1.58
C LEU A 59 -3.85 5.91 -1.43
N ASP A 60 -3.19 5.05 -0.69
CA ASP A 60 -3.66 3.69 -0.43
C ASP A 60 -4.27 3.58 0.98
N LEU A 61 -5.59 3.75 1.06
CA LEU A 61 -6.37 3.68 2.30
C LEU A 61 -6.74 2.23 2.61
N LEU A 62 -6.46 1.78 3.83
CA LEU A 62 -7.06 0.60 4.43
C LEU A 62 -8.19 1.06 5.35
N ILE A 63 -9.39 0.57 5.11
CA ILE A 63 -10.59 0.91 5.89
C ILE A 63 -11.09 -0.36 6.57
N ASP A 64 -11.50 -0.23 7.83
CA ASP A 64 -12.19 -1.32 8.51
C ASP A 64 -13.46 -1.68 7.73
N ARG A 65 -13.62 -2.95 7.39
CA ARG A 65 -14.79 -3.42 6.64
C ARG A 65 -16.10 -3.11 7.39
N ARG A 66 -16.07 -3.07 8.73
CA ARG A 66 -17.22 -2.71 9.58
C ARG A 66 -17.68 -1.27 9.33
N ASP A 67 -16.78 -0.38 8.95
CA ASP A 67 -17.05 1.05 8.72
C ASP A 67 -17.30 1.37 7.24
N SER A 68 -17.38 0.37 6.37
CA SER A 68 -17.63 0.56 4.94
C SER A 68 -18.93 1.32 4.63
N GLY A 69 -19.96 1.19 5.47
CA GLY A 69 -21.19 1.97 5.38
C GLY A 69 -20.95 3.45 5.67
N ALA A 70 -20.37 3.76 6.83
CA ALA A 70 -20.02 5.11 7.25
C ALA A 70 -19.07 5.80 6.25
N PHE A 71 -18.09 5.06 5.74
CA PHE A 71 -17.20 5.54 4.68
C PHE A 71 -17.98 5.99 3.43
N ARG A 72 -18.94 5.17 2.96
CA ARG A 72 -19.75 5.50 1.78
C ARG A 72 -20.65 6.70 2.00
N GLU A 73 -21.19 6.89 3.20
CA GLU A 73 -21.98 8.08 3.57
C GLU A 73 -21.13 9.34 3.46
N VAL A 74 -19.89 9.32 3.96
CA VAL A 74 -18.95 10.44 3.80
C VAL A 74 -18.75 10.75 2.32
N LEU A 75 -18.50 9.74 1.48
CA LEU A 75 -18.23 9.97 0.05
C LEU A 75 -19.36 10.71 -0.70
N VAL A 76 -20.62 10.61 -0.24
CA VAL A 76 -21.77 11.29 -0.88
C VAL A 76 -21.61 12.81 -0.85
N HIS A 77 -20.94 13.35 0.17
CA HIS A 77 -20.79 14.78 0.40
C HIS A 77 -19.46 15.36 -0.11
N HIS A 78 -18.60 14.55 -0.71
CA HIS A 78 -17.30 14.97 -1.21
C HIS A 78 -17.18 14.84 -2.73
N PRO A 79 -16.34 15.68 -3.39
CA PRO A 79 -16.21 15.70 -4.85
C PRO A 79 -15.36 14.54 -5.37
N VAL A 80 -15.78 13.31 -5.08
CA VAL A 80 -15.11 12.07 -5.49
C VAL A 80 -16.01 11.25 -6.40
N LYS A 81 -15.41 10.59 -7.40
CA LYS A 81 -16.13 9.74 -8.34
C LYS A 81 -15.47 8.36 -8.41
N PRO A 82 -16.26 7.27 -8.40
CA PRO A 82 -15.71 5.94 -8.51
C PRO A 82 -15.17 5.68 -9.92
N MET A 83 -14.01 5.01 -9.97
CA MET A 83 -13.35 4.56 -11.19
C MET A 83 -13.31 3.04 -11.27
N VAL A 84 -13.32 2.53 -12.49
CA VAL A 84 -13.16 1.12 -12.83
C VAL A 84 -11.77 0.91 -13.41
N PRO A 85 -10.91 0.13 -12.74
CA PRO A 85 -9.62 -0.24 -13.31
C PRO A 85 -9.78 -1.25 -14.45
N SER A 86 -8.73 -1.38 -15.26
CA SER A 86 -8.68 -2.47 -16.25
C SER A 86 -8.94 -3.84 -15.56
N PRO A 87 -9.57 -4.81 -16.24
CA PRO A 87 -9.93 -6.10 -15.61
C PRO A 87 -8.75 -6.88 -15.00
N HIS A 88 -7.52 -6.52 -15.34
CA HIS A 88 -6.29 -7.15 -14.86
C HIS A 88 -5.70 -6.48 -13.61
N ALA A 89 -6.28 -5.34 -13.22
CA ALA A 89 -5.93 -4.58 -12.03
C ALA A 89 -7.06 -4.61 -10.97
N THR A 90 -8.25 -5.11 -11.32
CA THR A 90 -9.37 -5.31 -10.39
C THR A 90 -9.13 -6.50 -9.46
N TYR A 91 -9.47 -6.34 -8.17
CA TYR A 91 -9.64 -7.47 -7.27
C TYR A 91 -10.65 -7.16 -6.15
N PRO A 92 -11.34 -8.19 -5.60
CA PRO A 92 -12.26 -8.05 -4.47
C PRO A 92 -11.73 -7.19 -3.32
N GLY A 93 -12.60 -6.34 -2.78
CA GLY A 93 -12.32 -5.48 -1.64
C GLY A 93 -11.47 -4.24 -1.97
N MET A 94 -11.33 -3.87 -3.25
CA MET A 94 -10.65 -2.65 -3.69
C MET A 94 -11.60 -1.74 -4.47
N HIS A 95 -11.57 -0.44 -4.16
CA HIS A 95 -12.23 0.61 -4.92
C HIS A 95 -11.23 1.69 -5.33
N HIS A 96 -11.48 2.30 -6.48
CA HIS A 96 -10.71 3.43 -6.98
C HIS A 96 -11.62 4.66 -6.98
N LEU A 97 -11.18 5.75 -6.38
CA LEU A 97 -11.95 7.00 -6.31
C LEU A 97 -11.09 8.15 -6.82
N LEU A 98 -11.57 8.87 -7.82
CA LEU A 98 -10.94 10.09 -8.32
C LEU A 98 -11.63 11.29 -7.70
N GLY A 99 -10.91 12.03 -6.88
CA GLY A 99 -11.31 13.30 -6.31
C GLY A 99 -10.87 14.48 -7.16
N PHE A 100 -11.65 15.55 -7.11
CA PHE A 100 -11.37 16.81 -7.79
C PHE A 100 -11.58 17.97 -6.82
N ASP A 101 -10.58 18.83 -6.71
CA ASP A 101 -10.69 20.09 -5.99
C ASP A 101 -10.98 21.22 -6.98
N SER A 102 -12.17 21.83 -6.86
CA SER A 102 -12.56 22.89 -7.79
C SER A 102 -11.88 24.22 -7.52
N ALA A 103 -11.30 24.43 -6.34
CA ALA A 103 -10.62 25.68 -6.00
C ALA A 103 -9.21 25.74 -6.58
N THR A 104 -8.48 24.63 -6.55
CA THR A 104 -7.10 24.51 -7.07
C THR A 104 -7.03 23.87 -8.45
N GLY A 105 -8.11 23.21 -8.90
CA GLY A 105 -8.13 22.44 -10.15
C GLY A 105 -7.36 21.11 -10.06
N GLN A 106 -6.89 20.73 -8.87
CA GLN A 106 -6.09 19.52 -8.69
C GLN A 106 -6.96 18.27 -8.60
N LEU A 107 -6.37 17.15 -9.02
CA LEU A 107 -6.96 15.81 -8.88
C LEU A 107 -6.20 15.04 -7.80
N PHE A 108 -6.90 14.16 -7.09
CA PHE A 108 -6.32 13.18 -6.20
C PHE A 108 -6.98 11.82 -6.41
N HIS A 109 -6.24 10.74 -6.17
CA HIS A 109 -6.73 9.39 -6.41
C HIS A 109 -6.56 8.53 -5.17
N LEU A 110 -7.65 7.87 -4.76
CA LEU A 110 -7.71 6.99 -3.61
C LEU A 110 -7.85 5.55 -4.08
N HIS A 111 -6.93 4.71 -3.65
CA HIS A 111 -7.06 3.26 -3.63
C HIS A 111 -7.60 2.85 -2.26
N VAL A 112 -8.89 2.52 -2.22
CA VAL A 112 -9.54 2.08 -1.00
C VAL A 112 -9.51 0.57 -0.91
N HIS A 113 -8.99 0.07 0.19
CA HIS A 113 -8.84 -1.35 0.51
C HIS A 113 -9.67 -1.69 1.74
N TYR A 114 -10.46 -2.76 1.65
CA TYR A 114 -11.06 -3.44 2.81
C TYR A 114 -10.34 -4.74 3.16
N GLN A 115 -9.39 -5.13 2.30
CA GLN A 115 -8.57 -6.33 2.45
C GLN A 115 -7.15 -6.05 1.99
N MET A 116 -6.17 -6.57 2.73
CA MET A 116 -4.76 -6.47 2.37
C MET A 116 -4.39 -7.55 1.37
N VAL A 117 -4.64 -7.25 0.10
CA VAL A 117 -4.32 -8.14 -1.02
C VAL A 117 -3.00 -7.74 -1.65
N LEU A 118 -2.05 -8.67 -1.61
CA LEU A 118 -0.72 -8.54 -2.19
C LEU A 118 -0.48 -9.59 -3.28
N GLY A 119 0.64 -9.43 -3.96
CA GLY A 119 1.06 -10.42 -4.94
C GLY A 119 2.15 -9.91 -5.85
N GLU A 120 2.51 -10.81 -6.76
CA GLU A 120 3.50 -10.57 -7.80
C GLU A 120 3.05 -9.45 -8.72
N GLN A 121 3.99 -8.89 -9.47
CA GLN A 121 3.64 -7.92 -10.49
C GLN A 121 2.67 -8.54 -11.52
N TYR A 122 1.53 -7.88 -11.72
CA TYR A 122 0.36 -8.29 -12.52
C TYR A 122 -0.63 -9.26 -11.87
N VAL A 123 -0.32 -9.85 -10.72
CA VAL A 123 -1.18 -10.86 -10.10
C VAL A 123 -1.22 -10.67 -8.59
N LYS A 124 -2.37 -10.17 -8.10
CA LYS A 124 -2.67 -10.00 -6.67
C LYS A 124 -3.41 -11.22 -6.16
N ASN A 125 -2.66 -12.20 -5.66
CA ASN A 125 -3.21 -13.53 -5.31
C ASN A 125 -3.07 -13.91 -3.83
N HIS A 126 -2.53 -13.06 -2.97
CA HIS A 126 -2.34 -13.38 -1.56
C HIS A 126 -3.13 -12.40 -0.71
N ARG A 127 -4.02 -12.89 0.16
CA ARG A 127 -4.68 -12.07 1.19
C ARG A 127 -3.94 -12.25 2.50
N PHE A 128 -3.41 -11.16 3.03
CA PHE A 128 -2.77 -11.12 4.34
C PHE A 128 -3.81 -10.61 5.36
N PRO A 129 -4.27 -11.43 6.33
CA PRO A 129 -5.36 -11.04 7.23
C PRO A 129 -4.87 -10.14 8.37
N MET A 130 -4.11 -9.08 8.03
CA MET A 130 -3.49 -8.17 8.99
C MET A 130 -4.26 -6.85 9.14
N GLU A 131 -5.49 -6.81 8.64
CA GLU A 131 -6.23 -5.57 8.57
C GLU A 131 -6.43 -4.95 9.97
N GLN A 132 -6.67 -5.79 10.98
CA GLN A 132 -6.82 -5.35 12.37
C GLN A 132 -5.49 -4.96 13.02
N ASP A 133 -4.39 -5.69 12.75
CA ASP A 133 -3.06 -5.33 13.25
C ASP A 133 -2.64 -3.93 12.76
N PHE A 134 -2.91 -3.62 11.49
CA PHE A 134 -2.63 -2.30 10.90
C PHE A 134 -3.55 -1.20 11.47
N LEU A 135 -4.83 -1.48 11.65
CA LEU A 135 -5.80 -0.52 12.18
C LEU A 135 -5.72 -0.36 13.72
N GLY A 136 -4.97 -1.23 14.40
CA GLY A 136 -4.70 -1.18 15.84
C GLY A 136 -3.36 -0.53 16.21
N SER A 137 -2.47 -0.30 15.24
CA SER A 137 -1.09 0.20 15.44
C SER A 137 -0.90 1.63 14.93
N ILE A 138 -1.95 2.45 15.04
CA ILE A 138 -1.99 3.76 14.40
C ILE A 138 -1.03 4.76 15.04
N ARG A 139 -0.28 5.45 14.18
CA ARG A 139 0.43 6.70 14.46
C ARG A 139 -0.03 7.78 13.47
N VAL A 140 0.31 9.03 13.74
CA VAL A 140 -0.01 10.15 12.85
C VAL A 140 1.24 10.58 12.10
N LEU A 141 1.13 10.74 10.78
CA LEU A 141 2.15 11.33 9.92
C LEU A 141 1.46 12.37 9.02
N ASP A 142 1.94 13.61 9.01
CA ASP A 142 1.37 14.71 8.22
C ASP A 142 -0.16 14.89 8.42
N GLY A 143 -0.65 14.70 9.65
CA GLY A 143 -2.08 14.78 9.97
C GLY A 143 -2.91 13.55 9.56
N VAL A 144 -2.29 12.53 8.96
CA VAL A 144 -2.98 11.32 8.47
C VAL A 144 -2.64 10.10 9.33
N PRO A 145 -3.64 9.25 9.67
CA PRO A 145 -3.39 7.95 10.29
C PRO A 145 -2.57 7.01 9.39
N VAL A 146 -1.47 6.48 9.92
CA VAL A 146 -0.60 5.48 9.27
C VAL A 146 -0.29 4.36 10.28
N PRO A 147 0.03 3.12 9.86
CA PRO A 147 0.39 2.05 10.79
C PRO A 147 1.77 2.30 11.43
N SER A 148 2.13 1.45 12.39
CA SER A 148 3.50 1.41 12.93
C SER A 148 4.53 1.25 11.81
N ALA A 149 5.70 1.87 12.00
CA ALA A 149 6.79 1.73 11.02
C ALA A 149 7.22 0.26 10.88
N ALA A 150 7.13 -0.53 11.95
CA ALA A 150 7.42 -1.96 11.96
C ALA A 150 6.49 -2.76 11.02
N LEU A 151 5.17 -2.57 11.12
CA LEU A 151 4.22 -3.26 10.25
C LEU A 151 4.32 -2.78 8.80
N GLU A 152 4.53 -1.48 8.58
CA GLU A 152 4.79 -0.95 7.24
C GLU A 152 6.07 -1.56 6.62
N LEU A 153 7.13 -1.73 7.42
CA LEU A 153 8.38 -2.33 6.96
C LEU A 153 8.22 -3.83 6.67
N ALA A 154 7.48 -4.55 7.52
CA ALA A 154 7.15 -5.96 7.30
C ALA A 154 6.40 -6.16 5.97
N ILE A 155 5.38 -5.34 5.70
CA ILE A 155 4.60 -5.47 4.47
C ILE A 155 5.38 -5.01 3.24
N LEU A 156 6.28 -4.03 3.38
CA LEU A 156 7.22 -3.65 2.34
C LEU A 156 8.17 -4.80 1.98
N ALA A 157 8.72 -5.52 2.98
CA ALA A 157 9.56 -6.69 2.76
C ALA A 157 8.83 -7.80 1.99
N VAL A 158 7.59 -8.11 2.40
CA VAL A 158 6.72 -9.06 1.67
C VAL A 158 6.47 -8.59 0.23
N ARG A 159 6.14 -7.31 0.03
CA ARG A 159 5.93 -6.72 -1.31
C ARG A 159 7.19 -6.83 -2.18
N ALA A 160 8.36 -6.55 -1.62
CA ALA A 160 9.63 -6.62 -2.32
C ALA A 160 9.94 -8.06 -2.76
N LEU A 161 9.84 -9.03 -1.85
CA LEU A 161 10.08 -10.45 -2.12
C LEU A 161 9.08 -11.02 -3.15
N LEU A 162 7.80 -10.68 -3.06
CA LEU A 162 6.79 -11.14 -4.02
C LEU A 162 7.03 -10.55 -5.42
N LYS A 163 7.55 -9.33 -5.51
CA LYS A 163 7.86 -8.66 -6.79
C LYS A 163 9.22 -9.07 -7.37
N TYR A 164 10.14 -9.60 -6.57
CA TYR A 164 11.48 -10.00 -7.01
C TYR A 164 11.41 -11.15 -8.03
N ARG A 165 11.98 -10.99 -9.23
CA ARG A 165 11.87 -11.99 -10.32
C ARG A 165 13.19 -12.73 -10.54
N ALA A 166 13.11 -13.95 -11.05
CA ALA A 166 14.30 -14.74 -11.42
C ALA A 166 15.20 -14.04 -12.46
N ARG A 167 14.63 -13.20 -13.34
CA ARG A 167 15.44 -12.39 -14.28
C ARG A 167 16.28 -11.32 -13.57
N ASP A 168 15.84 -10.87 -12.39
CA ASP A 168 16.54 -9.86 -11.61
C ASP A 168 17.75 -10.52 -10.92
N VAL A 169 17.62 -11.79 -10.51
CA VAL A 169 18.74 -12.64 -10.08
C VAL A 169 19.82 -12.76 -11.16
N VAL A 170 19.43 -13.00 -12.42
CA VAL A 170 20.42 -13.09 -13.53
C VAL A 170 21.18 -11.78 -13.71
N LYS A 171 20.50 -10.64 -13.58
CA LYS A 171 21.17 -9.33 -13.62
C LYS A 171 22.11 -9.14 -12.44
N ASP A 172 21.69 -9.58 -11.26
CA ASP A 172 22.45 -9.47 -10.02
C ASP A 172 23.73 -10.32 -10.08
N VAL A 173 23.62 -11.55 -10.58
CA VAL A 173 24.75 -12.48 -10.76
C VAL A 173 25.71 -12.00 -11.85
N LEU A 174 25.20 -11.44 -12.95
CA LEU A 174 26.03 -10.96 -14.07
C LEU A 174 26.51 -9.51 -13.90
N ASN A 175 26.16 -8.84 -12.81
CA ASN A 175 26.47 -7.42 -12.53
C ASN A 175 26.05 -6.46 -13.67
N ILE A 176 24.99 -6.80 -14.41
CA ILE A 176 24.48 -6.01 -15.54
C ILE A 176 23.41 -5.05 -15.02
N ARG A 177 23.77 -3.76 -14.87
CA ARG A 177 22.99 -2.64 -14.25
C ARG A 177 23.00 -2.66 -12.71
N THR A 178 22.32 -1.69 -12.08
CA THR A 178 22.23 -1.56 -10.62
C THR A 178 21.70 -2.87 -10.02
N PRO A 179 22.52 -3.64 -9.28
CA PRO A 179 22.12 -4.97 -8.82
C PRO A 179 21.38 -4.87 -7.48
N GLY A 180 20.34 -5.68 -7.31
CA GLY A 180 19.60 -5.85 -6.07
C GLY A 180 18.18 -5.28 -6.07
N LEU A 181 17.73 -4.87 -4.88
CA LEU A 181 16.43 -4.23 -4.68
C LEU A 181 16.33 -2.92 -5.47
N ALA A 182 15.13 -2.58 -5.94
CA ALA A 182 14.90 -1.31 -6.63
C ALA A 182 15.20 -0.11 -5.70
N ALA A 183 15.69 1.00 -6.24
CA ALA A 183 16.19 2.13 -5.45
C ALA A 183 15.11 2.76 -4.57
N ASP A 184 13.89 2.87 -5.08
CA ASP A 184 12.69 3.28 -4.35
C ASP A 184 12.44 2.39 -3.12
N ILE A 185 12.52 1.07 -3.29
CA ILE A 185 12.34 0.11 -2.19
C ILE A 185 13.46 0.24 -1.16
N ARG A 186 14.71 0.44 -1.57
CA ARG A 186 15.83 0.63 -0.63
C ARG A 186 15.68 1.93 0.17
N ASN A 187 15.26 3.00 -0.49
CA ASN A 187 15.02 4.29 0.17
C ASN A 187 13.87 4.17 1.18
N GLU A 188 12.78 3.48 0.82
CA GLU A 188 11.63 3.24 1.71
C GLU A 188 12.03 2.34 2.91
N ILE A 189 12.84 1.29 2.70
CA ILE A 189 13.42 0.48 3.78
C ILE A 189 14.30 1.33 4.71
N GLY A 190 15.20 2.14 4.14
CA GLY A 190 16.10 2.98 4.92
C GLY A 190 15.35 4.02 5.75
N TRP A 191 14.31 4.65 5.19
CA TRP A 191 13.46 5.59 5.90
C TRP A 191 12.65 4.94 7.03
N LEU A 192 12.14 3.72 6.83
CA LEU A 192 11.44 2.99 7.88
C LEU A 192 12.39 2.53 9.00
N LEU A 193 13.59 2.06 8.66
CA LEU A 193 14.61 1.66 9.64
C LEU A 193 15.17 2.82 10.48
N GLN A 194 14.90 4.09 10.11
CA GLN A 194 15.17 5.24 10.97
C GLN A 194 14.10 5.40 12.08
N GLN A 195 12.95 4.74 11.93
CA GLN A 195 11.79 4.83 12.82
C GLN A 195 11.51 3.51 13.56
N THR A 196 12.18 2.42 13.17
CA THR A 196 12.01 1.09 13.78
C THR A 196 13.25 0.22 13.60
N SER A 197 13.30 -0.91 14.30
CA SER A 197 14.35 -1.93 14.19
C SER A 197 13.82 -3.28 13.65
N VAL A 198 14.72 -4.18 13.27
CA VAL A 198 14.33 -5.55 12.86
C VAL A 198 13.77 -6.34 14.05
N GLU A 199 14.25 -6.05 15.25
CA GLU A 199 13.82 -6.62 16.51
C GLU A 199 12.38 -6.21 16.84
N GLU A 200 12.04 -4.93 16.66
CA GLU A 200 10.66 -4.43 16.80
C GLU A 200 9.72 -5.03 15.74
N VAL A 201 10.16 -5.11 14.48
CA VAL A 201 9.42 -5.83 13.43
C VAL A 201 9.12 -7.26 13.89
N ARG A 202 10.13 -7.98 14.38
CA ARG A 202 9.94 -9.34 14.88
C ARG A 202 8.95 -9.39 16.05
N ALA A 203 9.03 -8.45 16.99
CA ALA A 203 8.14 -8.39 18.15
C ALA A 203 6.68 -8.12 17.74
N GLU A 204 6.43 -7.11 16.90
CA GLU A 204 5.08 -6.80 16.42
C GLU A 204 4.50 -7.94 15.58
N LEU A 205 5.32 -8.60 14.75
CA LEU A 205 4.87 -9.74 13.97
C LEU A 205 4.56 -10.98 14.81
N ASN A 206 5.25 -11.18 15.94
CA ASN A 206 4.95 -12.26 16.88
C ASN A 206 3.72 -11.97 17.73
N ALA A 207 3.42 -10.69 17.97
CA ALA A 207 2.23 -10.25 18.69
C ALA A 207 0.98 -10.20 17.80
N ALA A 208 1.16 -10.06 16.48
CA ALA A 208 0.07 -9.99 15.51
C ALA A 208 -0.73 -11.30 15.46
N GLU A 209 -2.04 -11.19 15.28
CA GLU A 209 -2.93 -12.35 15.16
C GLU A 209 -2.74 -13.07 13.80
N ALA A 210 -2.32 -12.31 12.78
CA ALA A 210 -2.16 -12.82 11.44
C ALA A 210 -0.94 -13.76 11.32
N PRO A 211 -1.08 -14.94 10.70
CA PRO A 211 0.03 -15.84 10.50
C PRO A 211 0.99 -15.26 9.46
N LEU A 212 2.09 -14.64 9.89
CA LEU A 212 3.09 -14.08 8.98
C LEU A 212 4.39 -14.90 8.95
N PRO A 213 5.12 -14.83 7.82
CA PRO A 213 6.40 -15.50 7.66
C PRO A 213 7.52 -14.66 8.31
N VAL A 214 7.48 -14.53 9.64
CA VAL A 214 8.38 -13.68 10.46
C VAL A 214 9.85 -13.87 10.08
N GLU A 215 10.34 -15.11 10.03
CA GLU A 215 11.74 -15.38 9.67
C GLU A 215 12.07 -14.97 8.22
N SER A 216 11.14 -15.12 7.28
CA SER A 216 11.42 -14.71 5.89
C SER A 216 11.48 -13.19 5.73
N ILE A 217 10.76 -12.46 6.58
CA ILE A 217 10.76 -11.00 6.64
C ILE A 217 12.04 -10.50 7.31
N CYS A 218 12.40 -11.04 8.48
CA CYS A 218 13.61 -10.63 9.21
C CYS A 218 14.88 -10.95 8.42
N ASP A 219 15.02 -12.18 7.88
CA ASP A 219 16.15 -12.58 7.03
C ASP A 219 16.31 -11.63 5.82
N PHE A 220 15.19 -11.15 5.26
CA PHE A 220 15.20 -10.21 4.16
C PHE A 220 15.72 -8.83 4.58
N LEU A 221 15.28 -8.31 5.73
CA LEU A 221 15.70 -7.00 6.23
C LEU A 221 17.18 -7.00 6.62
N GLU A 222 17.68 -8.08 7.21
CA GLU A 222 19.11 -8.27 7.48
C GLU A 222 19.95 -8.25 6.19
N ILE A 223 19.49 -8.95 5.15
CA ILE A 223 20.15 -8.93 3.83
C ILE A 223 20.10 -7.53 3.21
N ALA A 224 18.97 -6.84 3.32
CA ALA A 224 18.79 -5.51 2.76
C ALA A 224 19.75 -4.48 3.39
N GLN A 225 20.08 -4.65 4.68
CA GLN A 225 21.04 -3.81 5.40
C GLN A 225 22.51 -4.20 5.11
N GLY A 226 22.83 -5.49 5.10
CA GLY A 226 24.22 -5.95 5.05
C GLY A 226 24.83 -6.12 3.64
N ALA A 227 24.04 -6.52 2.63
CA ALA A 227 24.54 -6.75 1.27
C ALA A 227 23.38 -6.90 0.23
N PRO A 228 22.87 -5.81 -0.36
CA PRO A 228 21.71 -5.84 -1.25
C PRO A 228 21.94 -6.59 -2.58
N ARG A 229 23.17 -7.05 -2.86
CA ARG A 229 23.55 -7.78 -4.09
C ARG A 229 23.40 -9.30 -4.01
N SER A 230 22.83 -9.85 -2.93
CA SER A 230 22.73 -11.31 -2.74
C SER A 230 21.52 -11.95 -3.46
N GLY A 231 21.46 -11.83 -4.79
CA GLY A 231 20.29 -12.23 -5.57
C GLY A 231 19.85 -13.69 -5.39
N TYR A 232 20.79 -14.63 -5.20
CA TYR A 232 20.46 -16.02 -4.88
C TYR A 232 19.77 -16.17 -3.50
N LYS A 233 20.24 -15.45 -2.48
CA LYS A 233 19.63 -15.46 -1.15
C LYS A 233 18.20 -14.88 -1.21
N LEU A 234 18.01 -13.77 -1.92
CA LEU A 234 16.70 -13.16 -2.16
C LEU A 234 15.75 -14.11 -2.92
N LEU A 235 16.25 -14.84 -3.91
CA LEU A 235 15.46 -15.85 -4.62
C LEU A 235 15.04 -17.01 -3.71
N ARG A 236 15.95 -17.50 -2.87
CA ARG A 236 15.68 -18.56 -1.90
C ARG A 236 14.66 -18.11 -0.86
N LEU A 237 14.81 -16.90 -0.33
CA LEU A 237 13.84 -16.29 0.58
C LEU A 237 12.47 -16.11 -0.06
N ARG A 238 12.41 -15.65 -1.31
CA ARG A 238 11.15 -15.60 -2.06
C ARG A 238 10.50 -16.98 -2.16
N GLY A 239 11.28 -18.03 -2.43
CA GLY A 239 10.78 -19.41 -2.48
C GLY A 239 10.27 -19.91 -1.13
N ARG A 240 10.92 -19.54 -0.02
CA ARG A 240 10.44 -19.81 1.36
C ARG A 240 9.14 -19.06 1.63
N LEU A 241 9.13 -17.74 1.41
CA LEU A 241 7.96 -16.88 1.57
C LEU A 241 6.74 -17.46 0.85
N ARG A 242 6.87 -17.78 -0.44
CA ARG A 242 5.77 -18.32 -1.26
C ARG A 242 5.19 -19.64 -0.78
N ARG A 243 5.98 -20.47 -0.08
CA ARG A 243 5.50 -21.70 0.54
C ARG A 243 4.74 -21.38 1.81
N THR A 244 5.26 -20.49 2.65
CA THR A 244 4.58 -20.08 3.88
C THR A 244 3.26 -19.37 3.62
N VAL A 245 3.18 -18.53 2.57
CA VAL A 245 1.95 -17.82 2.20
C VAL A 245 1.06 -18.59 1.22
N GLU A 246 1.32 -19.88 1.00
CA GLU A 246 0.50 -20.71 0.10
C GLU A 246 -0.95 -20.82 0.58
N GLY A 247 -1.16 -20.97 1.89
CA GLY A 247 -2.50 -21.02 2.50
C GLY A 247 -3.28 -19.70 2.40
N MET A 248 -2.60 -18.60 2.05
CA MET A 248 -3.22 -17.27 1.88
C MET A 248 -3.61 -16.99 0.43
N GLN A 249 -3.49 -17.99 -0.45
CA GLN A 249 -3.79 -17.83 -1.87
C GLN A 249 -5.29 -17.72 -2.10
N ARG A 250 -5.70 -16.71 -2.86
CA ARG A 250 -7.10 -16.48 -3.24
C ARG A 250 -7.56 -17.31 -4.43
N GLY A 251 -6.62 -17.80 -5.24
CA GLY A 251 -6.88 -18.58 -6.43
C GLY A 251 -5.74 -19.54 -6.74
N GLY A 252 -6.04 -20.54 -7.57
CA GLY A 252 -5.10 -21.60 -7.92
C GLY A 252 -3.81 -21.08 -8.58
N ARG A 253 -2.70 -21.78 -8.31
CA ARG A 253 -1.37 -21.44 -8.84
C ARG A 253 -1.29 -21.41 -10.37
N LEU A 254 -2.00 -22.32 -11.03
CA LEU A 254 -1.99 -22.44 -12.49
C LEU A 254 -2.69 -21.26 -13.18
N PRO A 255 -3.94 -20.89 -12.82
CA PRO A 255 -4.56 -19.65 -13.31
C PRO A 255 -3.71 -18.41 -13.06
N ALA A 256 -3.15 -18.26 -11.84
CA ALA A 256 -2.29 -17.13 -11.50
C ALA A 256 -1.05 -17.04 -12.39
N ARG A 257 -0.37 -18.18 -12.65
CA ARG A 257 0.78 -18.25 -13.57
C ARG A 257 0.38 -17.93 -15.01
N ALA A 258 -0.76 -18.44 -15.47
CA ALA A 258 -1.26 -18.14 -16.82
C ALA A 258 -1.53 -16.64 -17.00
N THR A 259 -2.19 -16.00 -16.03
CA THR A 259 -2.43 -14.54 -16.03
C THR A 259 -1.11 -13.77 -16.04
N TYR A 260 -0.14 -14.15 -15.21
CA TYR A 260 1.18 -13.52 -15.19
C TYR A 260 1.89 -13.64 -16.53
N LEU A 261 1.94 -14.85 -17.11
CA LEU A 261 2.62 -15.09 -18.39
C LEU A 261 1.95 -14.33 -19.54
N ARG A 262 0.62 -14.33 -19.60
CA ARG A 262 -0.16 -13.56 -20.59
C ARG A 262 0.13 -12.06 -20.46
N ALA A 263 0.09 -11.50 -19.25
CA ALA A 263 0.38 -10.09 -19.01
C ALA A 263 1.83 -9.72 -19.37
N ALA A 264 2.80 -10.55 -18.97
CA ALA A 264 4.22 -10.35 -19.27
C ALA A 264 4.52 -10.42 -20.78
N TRP A 265 3.90 -11.36 -21.50
CA TRP A 265 4.03 -11.50 -22.94
C TRP A 265 3.38 -10.33 -23.69
N ARG A 266 2.18 -9.91 -23.27
CA ARG A 266 1.48 -8.74 -23.84
C ARG A 266 2.29 -7.46 -23.66
N ASN A 267 2.85 -7.20 -22.47
CA ASN A 267 3.69 -6.03 -22.22
C ASN A 267 5.03 -6.09 -22.98
N ARG A 268 5.63 -7.27 -23.18
CA ARG A 268 6.82 -7.44 -24.05
C ARG A 268 6.52 -7.10 -25.53
N ARG A 269 5.36 -7.52 -26.05
CA ARG A 269 4.96 -7.22 -27.44
C ARG A 269 4.56 -5.75 -27.63
N ARG A 270 3.99 -5.11 -26.62
CA ARG A 270 3.53 -3.70 -26.67
C ARG A 270 4.64 -2.67 -26.45
N PHE A 271 5.81 -3.06 -25.94
CA PHE A 271 7.02 -2.23 -25.99
C PHE A 271 7.43 -1.85 -27.43
N ARG A 272 6.86 -2.51 -28.45
CA ARG A 272 7.01 -2.17 -29.88
C ARG A 272 5.89 -1.30 -30.46
N ARG A 273 4.80 -1.00 -29.74
CA ARG A 273 3.60 -0.34 -30.33
C ARG A 273 2.97 0.83 -29.54
N GLY A 274 3.52 1.22 -28.38
CA GLY A 274 3.08 2.43 -27.67
C GLY A 274 1.77 2.28 -26.86
N ARG A 275 1.80 2.80 -25.63
CA ARG A 275 0.77 2.82 -24.56
C ARG A 275 0.30 1.46 -24.01
N SER A 276 0.16 1.42 -22.68
CA SER A 276 -0.26 0.22 -21.91
C SER A 276 -1.68 0.40 -21.37
N ASP A 277 -2.66 -0.28 -21.97
CA ASP A 277 -4.04 -0.37 -21.44
C ASP A 277 -4.11 -1.00 -20.04
N TYR A 278 -3.00 -1.50 -19.48
CA TYR A 278 -2.97 -2.08 -18.15
C TYR A 278 -3.34 -1.05 -17.07
N TYR A 279 -3.01 0.22 -17.30
CA TYR A 279 -3.26 1.33 -16.38
C TYR A 279 -4.46 2.20 -16.79
N ALA A 280 -5.23 1.79 -17.81
CA ALA A 280 -6.42 2.53 -18.20
C ALA A 280 -7.51 2.38 -17.11
N MET A 281 -8.10 3.52 -16.72
CA MET A 281 -9.20 3.62 -15.78
C MET A 281 -10.39 4.27 -16.50
N SER A 282 -11.61 3.79 -16.25
CA SER A 282 -12.83 4.35 -16.82
C SER A 282 -13.85 4.73 -15.74
N PRO A 283 -14.68 5.76 -15.92
CA PRO A 283 -15.78 6.06 -14.99
C PRO A 283 -16.78 4.89 -14.92
N VAL A 284 -17.36 4.64 -13.74
CA VAL A 284 -18.34 3.55 -13.53
C VAL A 284 -19.58 3.70 -14.43
N GLY A 285 -20.05 4.91 -14.67
CA GLY A 285 -21.23 5.19 -15.51
C GLY A 285 -20.98 5.17 -17.02
N GLY A 286 -19.76 4.86 -17.47
CA GLY A 286 -19.33 5.12 -18.84
C GLY A 286 -19.08 6.62 -19.11
N GLY A 287 -18.67 6.95 -20.34
CA GLY A 287 -18.39 8.33 -20.77
C GLY A 287 -16.91 8.60 -21.08
N PHE A 288 -16.64 9.78 -21.65
CA PHE A 288 -15.29 10.25 -21.98
C PHE A 288 -14.86 11.33 -20.95
N GLY A 289 -13.70 11.13 -20.33
CA GLY A 289 -13.10 12.15 -19.49
C GLY A 289 -12.35 13.17 -20.34
N VAL A 290 -12.85 14.40 -20.41
CA VAL A 290 -12.10 15.53 -20.99
C VAL A 290 -11.36 16.21 -19.84
N ALA A 291 -10.03 16.16 -19.87
CA ALA A 291 -9.21 17.04 -19.05
C ALA A 291 -8.84 18.26 -19.90
N LEU A 292 -9.41 19.42 -19.56
CA LEU A 292 -8.99 20.70 -20.11
C LEU A 292 -7.84 21.21 -19.25
N ILE A 293 -6.62 21.15 -19.80
CA ILE A 293 -5.43 21.71 -19.17
C ILE A 293 -5.29 23.13 -19.73
N GLY A 294 -5.55 24.12 -18.88
CA GLY A 294 -5.33 25.53 -19.14
C GLY A 294 -4.10 26.03 -18.40
#